data_AF-A0A3N5ISG0-F1
#
_entry.id   AF-A0A3N5ISG0-F1
#
_cell.length_a   1.000
_cell.length_b   1.000
_cell.length_c   1.000
_cell.angle_alpha   90.00
_cell.angle_beta   90.00
_cell.angle_gamma   90.00
#
_symmetry.space_group_name_H-M   'P 1'
#
loop_
_entity.id
_entity.type
_entity.pdbx_description
1 polymer ?
#
loop_
_entity_poly.entity_id
_entity_poly.type
_entity_poly.pdbx_seq_one_letter_code
_entity_poly.pdbx_strand_id
1 'polypeptide(L)' 'MAKKRVHELAKELGLENKDLIAHLERLGITVKSHASTLEDNEIERVKEDLQAT' A
#
# COMPACT_ATOMS: atom_id res chain seq x y z
N MET A 1 -8.59 10.75 -7.05
CA MET A 1 -7.34 11.24 -7.65
C MET A 1 -6.29 11.51 -6.57
N ALA A 2 -6.36 10.83 -5.42
CA ALA A 2 -5.33 10.90 -4.40
C ALA A 2 -4.29 9.81 -4.70
N LYS A 3 -3.19 10.22 -5.33
CA LYS A 3 -2.03 9.36 -5.56
C LYS A 3 -1.12 9.45 -4.34
N LYS A 4 -0.93 8.35 -3.62
CA LYS A 4 -0.10 8.32 -2.39
C LYS A 4 1.06 7.35 -2.58
N ARG A 5 2.24 7.68 -2.05
CA ARG A 5 3.39 6.79 -2.15
C ARG A 5 3.30 5.67 -1.10
N VAL A 6 3.87 4.52 -1.39
CA VAL A 6 3.91 3.36 -0.48
C VAL A 6 4.40 3.77 0.91
N HIS A 7 5.49 4.54 1.03
CA HIS A 7 5.97 4.98 2.35
C HIS A 7 5.05 5.93 3.11
N GLU A 8 4.31 6.78 2.41
CA GLU A 8 3.36 7.69 3.04
C GLU A 8 2.15 6.90 3.56
N LEU A 9 1.68 5.91 2.79
CA LEU A 9 0.62 5.02 3.23
C LEU A 9 1.06 4.15 4.41
N ALA A 10 2.28 3.62 4.37
CA ALA A 10 2.84 2.81 5.45
C ALA A 10 2.90 3.61 6.76
N LYS A 11 3.40 4.85 6.71
CA LYS A 11 3.42 5.76 7.86
C LYS A 11 2.03 6.10 8.38
N GLU A 12 1.07 6.36 7.50
CA GLU A 12 -0.32 6.65 7.89
C GLU A 12 -0.98 5.48 8.61
N LEU A 13 -0.68 4.26 8.16
CA LEU A 13 -1.21 3.02 8.74
C LEU A 13 -0.38 2.51 9.94
N GLY A 14 0.74 3.15 10.25
CA GLY A 14 1.68 2.68 11.28
C GLY A 14 2.33 1.33 10.94
N LEU A 15 2.41 0.99 9.66
CA LEU A 15 3.00 -0.26 9.16
C LEU A 15 4.44 -0.03 8.71
N GLU A 16 5.25 -1.08 8.79
CA GLU A 16 6.55 -1.07 8.14
C GLU A 16 6.38 -1.08 6.63
N ASN A 17 7.29 -0.39 5.93
CA ASN A 17 7.31 -0.35 4.47
C ASN A 17 7.37 -1.76 3.85
N LYS A 18 8.00 -2.72 4.51
CA LYS A 18 8.12 -4.10 4.04
C LYS A 18 6.80 -4.85 4.12
N ASP A 19 6.06 -4.69 5.22
CA ASP A 19 4.74 -5.31 5.39
C ASP A 19 3.78 -4.79 4.34
N LEU A 20 3.72 -3.46 4.16
CA LEU A 20 2.86 -2.87 3.15
C LEU A 20 3.19 -3.37 1.73
N ILE A 21 4.49 -3.52 1.41
CA ILE A 21 4.92 -4.08 0.12
C ILE A 21 4.47 -5.54 -0.01
N ALA A 22 4.61 -6.34 1.05
CA ALA A 22 4.14 -7.73 1.02
C ALA A 22 2.62 -7.84 0.79
N HIS A 23 1.83 -6.96 1.40
CA HIS A 23 0.38 -6.87 1.14
C HIS A 23 0.08 -6.46 -0.31
N LEU A 24 0.78 -5.45 -0.82
CA LEU A 24 0.68 -5.04 -2.22
C LEU A 24 1.00 -6.20 -3.18
N GLU A 25 2.09 -6.93 -2.95
CA GLU A 25 2.47 -8.10 -3.75
C GLU A 25 1.43 -9.21 -3.68
N ARG A 26 0.84 -9.49 -2.50
CA ARG A 26 -0.25 -10.46 -2.34
C ARG A 26 -1.51 -10.09 -3.12
N LEU A 27 -1.80 -8.79 -3.24
CA LEU A 27 -2.92 -8.27 -4.02
C LEU A 27 -2.62 -8.21 -5.54
N GLY A 28 -1.42 -8.61 -5.96
CA GLY A 28 -0.96 -8.54 -7.35
C GLY A 28 -0.52 -7.14 -7.79
N ILE A 29 -0.30 -6.22 -6.84
CA ILE A 29 0.15 -4.86 -7.09
C ILE A 29 1.68 -4.83 -7.05
N THR A 30 2.31 -4.69 -8.21
CA THR A 30 3.78 -4.68 -8.31
C THR A 30 4.32 -3.27 -8.11
N VAL A 31 4.96 -3.03 -6.97
CA VAL A 31 5.64 -1.76 -6.68
C VAL A 31 7.15 -1.90 -6.88
N LYS A 32 7.76 -0.90 -7.52
CA LYS A 32 9.22 -0.92 -7.78
C LYS A 32 10.03 -0.60 -6.52
N SER A 33 9.49 0.21 -5.61
CA SER A 33 10.16 0.66 -4.39
C SER A 33 9.18 1.32 -3.42
N HIS A 34 9.63 1.62 -2.20
CA HIS A 34 8.86 2.39 -1.20
C HIS A 34 8.42 3.80 -1.69
N ALA A 35 9.07 4.33 -2.73
CA ALA A 35 8.73 5.59 -3.37
C ALA A 35 7.72 5.46 -4.51
N SER A 36 7.32 4.23 -4.87
CA SER A 36 6.26 3.99 -5.86
C SER A 36 4.97 4.65 -5.42
N THR A 37 4.29 5.23 -6.39
CA THR A 37 2.99 5.87 -6.22
C THR A 37 1.90 4.82 -6.41
N LEU A 38 0.98 4.75 -5.47
CA LEU A 38 -0.23 3.96 -5.53
C LEU A 38 -1.40 4.85 -5.98
N GLU A 39 -2.24 4.30 -6.83
CA GLU A 39 -3.52 4.89 -7.21
C GLU A 39 -4.60 4.61 -6.15
N ASP A 40 -5.68 5.39 -6.16
CA ASP A 40 -6.75 5.29 -5.15
C ASP A 40 -7.28 3.84 -5.01
N ASN A 41 -7.45 3.12 -6.13
CA ASN A 41 -7.93 1.73 -6.15
C ASN A 41 -6.95 0.75 -5.49
N GLU A 42 -5.64 0.97 -5.62
CA GLU A 42 -4.61 0.15 -5.00
C GLU A 42 -4.57 0.41 -3.49
N ILE A 43 -4.71 1.68 -3.10
CA ILE A 43 -4.76 2.10 -1.70
C ILE A 43 -6.00 1.53 -1.01
N GLU A 44 -7.18 1.62 -1.63
CA GLU A 44 -8.42 1.04 -1.10
C GLU A 44 -8.27 -0.46 -0.90
N ARG A 45 -7.83 -1.21 -1.91
CA ARG A 45 -7.63 -2.67 -1.80
C ARG A 45 -6.72 -3.06 -0.64
N VAL A 46 -5.61 -2.35 -0.46
CA VAL A 46 -4.69 -2.62 0.65
C VAL A 46 -5.32 -2.27 1.99
N LYS A 47 -6.01 -1.14 2.09
CA LYS A 47 -6.71 -0.76 3.32
C LYS A 47 -7.82 -1.75 3.67
N GLU A 48 -8.57 -2.22 2.69
CA GLU A 48 -9.61 -3.25 2.86
C GLU A 48 -9.01 -4.58 3.32
N ASP A 49 -7.92 -5.06 2.69
CA ASP A 49 -7.22 -6.29 3.10
C ASP A 49 -6.72 -6.22 4.56
N LEU A 50 -6.19 -5.05 4.96
CA LEU A 50 -5.71 -4.80 6.32
C LEU A 50 -6.82 -4.63 7.35
N GLN A 51 -8.00 -4.16 6.96
CA GLN A 51 -9.17 -4.02 7.84
C GLN A 51 -10.03 -5.28 7.91
N ALA A 52 -9.91 -6.18 6.93
CA ALA A 52 -10.62 -7.46 6.89
C ALA A 52 -9.98 -8.55 7.76
N THR A 53 -8.84 -8.26 8.42
CA THR A 53 -8.15 -9.13 9.38
C THR A 53 -8.31 -8.60 10.80
#